data_AF-A0A7G8VD88-F1
#
_entry.id   AF-A0A7G8VD88-F1
#
_cell.length_a   1.000
_cell.length_b   1.000
_cell.length_c   1.000
_cell.angle_alpha   90.00
_cell.angle_beta   90.00
_cell.angle_gamma   90.00
#
_symmetry.space_group_name_H-M   'P 1'
#
loop_
_entity.id
_entity.type
_entity.pdbx_description
1 polymer ?
#
loop_
_entity_poly.entity_id
_entity_poly.type
_entity_poly.pdbx_seq_one_letter_code
_entity_poly.pdbx_strand_id
1 'polypeptide(L)' 'MTSSTTLIRMLRVGESLSFDQGRIKVELEEKSGRTARLRLTLGETVVVDKPRVAANDGAESAIRGSTP' A
#
# COMPACT_ATOMS: atom_id res chain seq x y z
N MET A 1 -15.26 0.63 23.60
CA MET A 1 -15.52 1.49 22.43
C MET A 1 -14.17 1.89 21.88
N THR A 2 -13.77 1.42 20.70
CA THR A 2 -12.54 1.87 20.05
C THR A 2 -12.82 3.21 19.37
N SER A 3 -12.34 4.30 19.97
CA SER A 3 -12.36 5.61 19.33
C SER A 3 -11.40 5.59 18.14
N SER A 4 -11.89 5.86 16.94
CA SER A 4 -11.06 6.00 15.76
C SER A 4 -10.66 7.47 15.56
N THR A 5 -9.39 7.69 15.24
CA THR A 5 -8.88 9.02 14.85
C THR A 5 -8.52 8.97 13.37
N THR A 6 -9.02 9.93 12.59
CA THR A 6 -8.70 10.05 11.16
C THR A 6 -7.63 11.11 10.94
N LEU A 7 -6.59 10.76 10.19
CA LEU A 7 -5.53 11.67 9.79
C LEU A 7 -5.40 11.68 8.27
N ILE A 8 -5.48 12.88 7.66
CA ILE A 8 -5.23 13.07 6.22
C ILE A 8 -3.92 13.84 6.06
N ARG A 9 -2.98 13.26 5.29
CA ARG A 9 -1.70 13.89 4.95
C ARG A 9 -1.41 13.68 3.47
N MET A 10 -0.81 14.69 2.84
CA MET A 10 -0.28 14.59 1.50
C MET A 10 1.22 14.30 1.60
N LEU A 11 1.69 13.28 0.88
CA LEU A 11 3.11 12.98 0.74
C LEU A 11 3.56 13.34 -0.68
N ARG A 12 4.75 13.92 -0.79
CA ARG A 12 5.52 14.00 -2.03
C ARG A 12 6.34 12.72 -2.22
N VAL A 13 6.78 12.47 -3.45
CA VAL A 13 7.69 11.34 -3.73
C VAL A 13 8.97 11.51 -2.91
N GLY A 14 9.38 10.45 -2.22
CA GLY A 14 10.49 10.41 -1.28
C GLY A 14 10.15 10.83 0.16
N GLU A 15 8.94 11.33 0.42
CA GLU A 15 8.50 11.63 1.79
C GLU A 15 7.96 10.38 2.49
N SER A 16 8.08 10.39 3.82
CA SER A 16 7.58 9.31 4.66
C SER A 16 6.84 9.82 5.89
N LEU A 17 5.95 8.98 6.39
CA LEU A 17 5.21 9.18 7.63
C LEU A 17 5.38 7.95 8.52
N SER A 18 5.57 8.17 9.81
CA SER A 18 5.66 7.10 10.80
C SER A 18 4.55 7.21 11.85
N PHE A 19 4.11 6.06 12.34
CA PHE A 19 3.09 5.90 13.36
C PHE A 19 3.58 4.95 14.45
N ASP A 20 2.91 4.99 15.60
CA ASP A 20 3.15 4.07 16.71
C ASP A 20 4.63 3.95 17.07
N GLN A 21 5.26 5.10 17.35
CA GLN A 21 6.69 5.21 17.70
C GLN A 21 7.63 4.62 16.64
N GLY A 22 7.23 4.64 15.37
CA GLY A 22 8.02 4.12 14.26
C GLY A 22 7.74 2.66 13.91
N ARG A 23 6.82 1.98 14.63
CA ARG A 23 6.44 0.59 14.31
C ARG A 23 5.76 0.45 12.96
N ILE A 24 5.19 1.52 12.42
CA ILE A 24 4.66 1.57 11.06
C ILE A 24 5.29 2.78 10.38
N LYS A 25 6.02 2.56 9.28
CA LYS A 25 6.50 3.63 8.40
C LYS A 25 5.94 3.42 7.01
N VAL A 26 5.40 4.49 6.43
CA VAL A 26 4.87 4.53 5.07
C VAL A 26 5.67 5.57 4.29
N GLU A 27 6.27 5.16 3.18
CA GLU A 27 7.02 6.03 2.27
C GLU A 27 6.39 6.00 0.89
N LEU A 28 6.24 7.18 0.27
CA LEU A 28 5.78 7.29 -1.11
C LEU A 28 6.99 7.19 -2.05
N GLU A 29 7.21 6.01 -2.66
CA GLU A 29 8.34 5.78 -3.56
C GLU A 29 8.09 6.37 -4.95
N GLU A 30 6.87 6.20 -5.48
CA GLU A 30 6.52 6.62 -6.83
C GLU A 30 5.03 6.95 -6.90
N LYS A 31 4.68 7.86 -7.81
CA LYS A 31 3.30 8.11 -8.21
C LYS A 31 3.20 8.16 -9.73
N SER A 32 2.33 7.33 -10.30
CA SER A 32 2.06 7.27 -11.73
C SER A 32 0.55 7.30 -11.98
N GLY A 33 0.08 8.41 -12.57
CA GLY A 33 -1.35 8.64 -12.80
C GLY A 33 -2.18 8.53 -11.51
N ARG A 34 -3.08 7.53 -11.48
CA ARG A 34 -3.97 7.24 -10.35
C ARG A 34 -3.39 6.26 -9.32
N THR A 35 -2.20 5.72 -9.58
CA THR A 35 -1.57 4.70 -8.76
C THR A 35 -0.36 5.27 -8.03
N ALA A 36 -0.12 4.80 -6.81
CA ALA A 36 1.04 5.14 -6.02
C ALA A 36 1.75 3.87 -5.55
N ARG A 37 3.08 3.87 -5.61
CA ARG A 37 3.91 2.83 -5.04
C ARG A 37 4.30 3.24 -3.62
N LEU A 38 3.83 2.48 -2.64
CA LEU A 38 4.12 2.70 -1.24
C LEU A 38 5.08 1.64 -0.73
N ARG A 39 6.13 2.05 -0.01
CA ARG A 39 6.94 1.14 0.82
C ARG A 39 6.40 1.20 2.24
N LEU A 40 5.99 0.05 2.76
CA LEU A 40 5.61 -0.11 4.16
C LEU A 40 6.72 -0.86 4.90
N THR A 41 7.26 -0.25 5.95
CA THR A 41 8.15 -0.91 6.90
C THR A 41 7.38 -1.10 8.20
N LEU A 42 7.23 -2.36 8.60
CA LEU A 42 6.38 -2.76 9.71
C LEU A 42 7.21 -3.49 10.75
N GLY A 43 6.99 -3.18 12.03
CA GLY A 43 7.51 -3.98 13.12
C GLY A 43 6.91 -5.39 13.11
N GLU A 44 7.65 -6.37 13.63
CA GLU A 44 7.33 -7.81 13.54
C GLU A 44 5.93 -8.19 14.05
N THR A 45 5.39 -7.41 14.98
CA THR A 45 4.10 -7.65 15.63
C THR A 45 2.92 -6.91 14.97
N VAL A 46 3.17 -6.17 13.89
CA VAL A 46 2.11 -5.49 13.15
C VAL A 46 1.42 -6.50 12.22
N VAL A 47 0.13 -6.72 12.44
CA VAL A 47 -0.71 -7.55 11.56
C VAL A 47 -1.22 -6.70 10.41
N VAL A 48 -1.00 -7.16 9.17
CA VAL A 48 -1.59 -6.57 7.97
C VAL A 48 -2.78 -7.40 7.55
N ASP A 49 -3.97 -6.83 7.70
CA ASP A 49 -5.16 -7.42 7.12
C ASP A 49 -5.07 -7.37 5.60
N LYS A 50 -5.35 -8.49 4.94
CA LYS A 50 -5.42 -8.52 3.48
C LYS A 50 -6.56 -7.58 3.05
N PRO A 51 -6.31 -6.49 2.31
CA PRO A 51 -7.38 -5.68 1.80
C PRO A 51 -8.29 -6.56 0.93
N ARG A 52 -9.61 -6.41 1.08
CA ARG A 52 -10.56 -6.96 0.11
C ARG A 52 -10.17 -6.36 -1.24
N VAL A 53 -9.64 -7.21 -2.13
CA VAL A 53 -9.42 -6.84 -3.52
C VAL A 53 -10.74 -6.32 -4.03
N ALA A 54 -10.80 -5.04 -4.41
CA ALA A 54 -11.93 -4.55 -5.19
C ALA A 54 -11.98 -5.43 -6.43
N ALA A 55 -13.12 -6.09 -6.68
CA ALA A 55 -13.28 -7.17 -7.65
C ALA A 55 -13.04 -6.80 -9.13
N ASN A 56 -12.31 -5.72 -9.42
CA ASN A 56 -12.09 -5.19 -10.76
C ASN A 56 -10.65 -5.29 -11.28
N ASP A 57 -9.71 -5.87 -10.53
CA ASP A 57 -8.37 -6.23 -11.04
C ASP A 57 -8.33 -7.71 -11.48
N GLY A 58 -9.42 -8.16 -12.12
CA GLY A 58 -9.52 -9.46 -12.75
C GLY A 58 -8.97 -9.42 -14.18
N ALA A 59 -7.89 -10.19 -14.37
CA ALA A 59 -7.37 -10.72 -15.64
C ALA A 59 -6.61 -9.75 -16.56
N GLU A 60 -5.28 -9.87 -16.59
CA GLU A 60 -4.52 -10.21 -17.81
C GLU A 60 -3.04 -10.47 -17.50
N SER A 61 -2.64 -11.72 -17.24
CA SER A 61 -1.34 -12.27 -17.64
C SER A 61 -1.18 -13.69 -17.11
N ALA A 62 -1.82 -14.64 -17.78
CA ALA A 62 -1.47 -16.05 -17.63
C ALA A 62 -1.74 -16.87 -18.89
N ILE A 63 -1.63 -16.33 -20.11
CA ILE A 63 -1.57 -17.18 -21.32
C ILE A 63 -0.76 -16.49 -22.44
N ARG A 64 0.57 -16.62 -22.41
CA ARG A 64 1.41 -16.53 -23.63
C ARG A 64 2.51 -17.56 -23.53
N GLY A 65 2.20 -18.74 -24.04
CA GLY A 65 3.10 -19.88 -24.13
C GLY A 65 2.50 -20.92 -25.04
N SER A 66 2.41 -20.62 -26.34
CA SER A 66 2.54 -21.55 -27.49
C SER A 66 2.41 -20.74 -28.78
N THR A 67 3.53 -20.56 -29.47
CA THR A 67 3.65 -19.97 -30.83
C THR A 67 3.39 -21.06 -31.89
N PRO A 68 3.31 -20.70 -33.19
CA PRO A 68 2.27 -21.11 -34.15
C PRO A 68 2.30 -22.58 -34.60
#